data_AF-A0A1G4U3B0-F1
#
_entry.id   AF-A0A1G4U3B0-F1
#
_cell.length_a   1.000
_cell.length_b   1.000
_cell.length_c   1.000
_cell.angle_alpha   90.00
_cell.angle_beta   90.00
_cell.angle_gamma   90.00
#
_symmetry.space_group_name_H-M   'P 1'
#
loop_
_entity.id
_entity.type
_entity.pdbx_description
1 polymer ?
#
loop_
_entity_poly.entity_id
_entity_poly.type
_entity_poly.pdbx_seq_one_letter_code
_entity_poly.pdbx_strand_id
1 'polypeptide(L)'
;QKTSIWLINRHDFNYNIEERAETIRNEIISGSYKVSQPLIYRIEKKYGICRHLVNPQPSDALVFQVLVENINEQILKKQPSKNAFYSRDKHSVAKPHSIEDSYFNWHEQWKRLQKKIYNFNEEKEYIVVTDLTNYYDSIDLNELRKVLTSYTGIKEVVIDLIFKIIEDISWKPDYLPYSRRGLPTTNIEGVRLLAHSFLFEIDEVLKQKTNNSFTRWMDDITIGVDSKKQAIETISEISDMLKSRGLALNLSKTNIYNARPVD
;
A
#
# COMPACT_ATOMS: atom_id res chain seq x y z
N GLN A 1 -25.81 -5.49 12.14
CA GLN A 1 -24.89 -6.56 12.61
C GLN A 1 -23.76 -6.70 11.59
N LYS A 2 -22.66 -5.93 11.71
CA LYS A 2 -21.36 -6.11 11.01
C LYS A 2 -20.48 -4.84 11.15
N THR A 3 -20.04 -4.54 12.37
CA THR A 3 -18.93 -3.60 12.59
C THR A 3 -18.28 -3.85 13.95
N SER A 4 -17.76 -5.06 14.16
CA SER A 4 -17.13 -5.45 15.42
C SER A 4 -16.13 -6.59 15.25
N ILE A 5 -15.20 -6.47 14.29
CA ILE A 5 -14.04 -7.38 14.18
C ILE A 5 -12.73 -6.66 14.57
N TRP A 6 -12.81 -5.39 14.95
CA TRP A 6 -11.66 -4.56 15.36
C TRP A 6 -11.29 -4.64 16.85
N LEU A 7 -11.85 -5.60 17.58
CA LEU A 7 -11.58 -5.78 19.01
C LEU A 7 -11.41 -7.28 19.33
N ILE A 8 -10.41 -7.93 18.74
CA ILE A 8 -9.69 -8.89 19.58
C ILE A 8 -8.83 -8.01 20.50
N ASN A 9 -9.32 -7.83 21.72
CA ASN A 9 -8.65 -7.23 22.86
C ASN A 9 -7.14 -7.47 22.81
N ARG A 10 -6.36 -6.45 22.43
CA ARG A 10 -4.90 -6.42 22.58
C ARG A 10 -4.46 -5.29 23.52
N HIS A 11 -5.37 -4.76 24.35
CA HIS A 11 -5.02 -3.81 25.40
C HIS A 11 -3.95 -4.37 26.34
N ASP A 12 -3.95 -5.68 26.57
CA ASP A 12 -2.97 -6.39 27.39
C ASP A 12 -1.56 -6.39 26.80
N PHE A 13 -1.41 -6.27 25.47
CA PHE A 13 -0.09 -6.24 24.84
C PHE A 13 0.72 -5.03 25.29
N ASN A 14 0.03 -3.90 25.54
CA ASN A 14 0.66 -2.65 25.96
C ASN A 14 0.99 -2.60 27.45
N TYR A 15 0.53 -3.56 28.27
CA TYR A 15 0.69 -3.52 29.72
C TYR A 15 2.18 -3.66 30.17
N ASN A 16 3.00 -4.35 29.38
CA ASN A 16 4.46 -4.51 29.59
C ASN A 16 5.23 -4.26 28.27
N ILE A 17 4.95 -3.14 27.58
CA ILE A 17 5.53 -2.91 26.25
C ILE A 17 7.05 -2.76 26.29
N GLU A 18 7.61 -2.17 27.34
CA GLU A 18 9.06 -1.95 27.48
C GLU A 18 9.82 -3.28 27.63
N GLU A 19 9.38 -4.14 28.55
CA GLU A 19 9.98 -5.46 28.78
C GLU A 19 9.86 -6.36 27.54
N ARG A 20 8.69 -6.33 26.87
CA ARG A 20 8.48 -7.05 25.61
C ARG A 20 9.39 -6.52 24.51
N ALA A 21 9.52 -5.20 24.37
CA ALA A 21 10.38 -4.59 23.36
C ALA A 21 11.85 -4.93 23.59
N GLU A 22 12.30 -4.96 24.85
CA GLU A 22 13.66 -5.38 25.19
C GLU A 22 13.91 -6.85 24.84
N THR A 23 12.96 -7.73 25.17
CA THR A 23 13.02 -9.16 24.82
C THR A 23 13.11 -9.36 23.31
N ILE A 24 12.20 -8.74 22.55
CA ILE A 24 12.17 -8.81 21.08
C ILE A 24 13.47 -8.27 20.48
N ARG A 25 14.00 -7.16 21.02
CA ARG A 25 15.28 -6.59 20.57
C ARG A 25 16.42 -7.57 20.78
N ASN A 26 16.47 -8.23 21.94
CA ASN A 26 17.50 -9.24 22.23
C ASN A 26 17.38 -10.46 21.31
N GLU A 27 16.16 -10.89 20.98
CA GLU A 27 15.92 -11.96 20.01
C GLU A 27 16.40 -11.59 18.60
N ILE A 28 16.12 -10.36 18.16
CA ILE A 28 16.57 -9.86 16.85
C ILE A 28 18.10 -9.77 16.79
N ILE A 29 18.73 -9.19 17.80
CA ILE A 29 20.20 -9.02 17.84
C ILE A 29 20.92 -10.37 17.92
N SER A 30 20.37 -11.33 18.66
CA SER A 30 20.91 -12.70 18.76
C SER A 30 20.62 -13.57 17.54
N GLY A 31 19.79 -13.11 16.59
CA GLY A 31 19.36 -13.89 15.44
C GLY A 31 18.38 -15.02 15.77
N SER A 32 17.80 -15.01 16.98
CA SER A 32 16.83 -16.03 17.44
C SER A 32 15.36 -15.65 17.17
N TYR A 33 15.10 -14.41 16.73
CA TYR A 33 13.78 -13.93 16.38
C TYR A 33 13.11 -14.82 15.31
N LYS A 34 11.89 -15.27 15.61
CA LYS A 34 11.05 -16.06 14.71
C LYS A 34 9.65 -15.47 14.66
N VAL A 35 9.15 -15.30 13.44
CA VAL A 35 7.80 -14.80 13.21
C VAL A 35 6.79 -15.84 13.66
N SER A 36 5.80 -15.40 14.43
CA SER A 36 4.74 -16.27 14.92
C SER A 36 3.67 -16.48 13.86
N GLN A 37 2.90 -17.56 14.01
CA GLN A 37 1.82 -17.86 13.07
C GLN A 37 0.77 -16.73 13.06
N PRO A 38 0.48 -16.12 11.89
CA PRO A 38 -0.53 -15.07 11.78
C PRO A 38 -1.94 -15.66 11.81
N LEU A 39 -2.93 -14.83 12.13
CA LEU A 39 -4.33 -15.14 11.89
C LEU A 39 -4.67 -14.78 10.44
N ILE A 40 -5.13 -15.77 9.66
CA ILE A 40 -5.56 -15.57 8.27
C ILE A 40 -7.07 -15.78 8.21
N TYR A 41 -7.78 -14.80 7.67
CA TYR A 41 -9.24 -14.84 7.56
C TYR A 41 -9.70 -14.30 6.22
N ARG A 42 -10.92 -14.66 5.83
CA ARG A 42 -11.50 -14.34 4.52
C ARG A 42 -12.56 -13.27 4.68
N ILE A 43 -12.49 -12.22 3.86
CA ILE A 43 -13.57 -11.26 3.69
C ILE A 43 -14.16 -11.44 2.29
N GLU A 44 -15.47 -11.69 2.24
CA GLU A 44 -16.20 -11.77 0.98
C GLU A 44 -16.24 -10.40 0.28
N LYS A 45 -15.91 -10.38 -1.01
CA LYS A 45 -16.10 -9.23 -1.89
C LYS A 45 -17.42 -9.33 -2.66
N LYS A 46 -17.68 -10.46 -3.30
CA LYS A 46 -18.87 -10.67 -4.15
C LYS A 46 -19.07 -12.16 -4.45
N TYR A 47 -20.30 -12.67 -4.37
CA TYR A 47 -20.66 -14.03 -4.82
C TYR A 47 -19.76 -15.15 -4.25
N GLY A 48 -19.32 -15.04 -2.99
CA GLY A 48 -18.40 -15.99 -2.36
C GLY A 48 -16.92 -15.85 -2.75
N ILE A 49 -16.58 -14.92 -3.66
CA ILE A 49 -15.20 -14.54 -3.95
C ILE A 49 -14.67 -13.78 -2.75
N CYS A 50 -13.66 -14.34 -2.09
CA CYS A 50 -13.07 -13.77 -0.89
C CYS A 50 -11.68 -13.20 -1.16
N ARG A 51 -11.33 -12.18 -0.37
CA ARG A 51 -9.96 -11.73 -0.17
C ARG A 51 -9.43 -12.34 1.13
N HIS A 52 -8.21 -12.86 1.10
CA HIS A 52 -7.49 -13.26 2.30
C HIS A 52 -6.89 -12.02 2.97
N LEU A 53 -7.18 -11.86 4.26
CA LEU A 53 -6.53 -10.87 5.11
C LEU A 53 -5.63 -11.59 6.10
N VAL A 54 -4.46 -11.01 6.31
CA VAL A 54 -3.45 -11.49 7.24
C VAL A 54 -3.41 -10.52 8.42
N ASN A 55 -3.55 -11.05 9.62
CA ASN A 55 -3.40 -10.33 10.88
C ASN A 55 -2.24 -10.94 11.68
N PRO A 56 -1.04 -10.35 11.62
CA PRO A 56 0.12 -10.82 12.37
C PRO A 56 -0.10 -10.76 13.90
N GLN A 57 0.74 -11.51 14.63
CA GLN A 57 0.82 -11.33 16.08
C GLN A 57 1.30 -9.91 16.41
N PRO A 58 0.89 -9.34 17.56
CA PRO A 58 1.19 -7.93 17.83
C PRO A 58 2.70 -7.65 17.96
N SER A 59 3.49 -8.60 18.44
CA SER A 59 4.96 -8.52 18.44
C SER A 59 5.52 -8.38 17.03
N ASP A 60 5.11 -9.25 16.11
CA ASP A 60 5.60 -9.25 14.73
C ASP A 60 5.12 -8.02 13.95
N ALA A 61 3.87 -7.59 14.20
CA ALA A 61 3.34 -6.36 13.65
C ALA A 61 4.13 -5.13 14.11
N LEU A 62 4.51 -5.09 15.41
CA LEU A 62 5.35 -4.02 15.97
C LEU A 62 6.74 -4.01 15.33
N VAL A 63 7.42 -5.15 15.29
CA VAL A 63 8.75 -5.28 14.65
C VAL A 63 8.68 -4.82 13.20
N PHE A 64 7.72 -5.34 12.43
CA PHE A 64 7.55 -4.99 11.03
C PHE A 64 7.30 -3.49 10.83
N GLN A 65 6.40 -2.90 11.62
CA GLN A 65 6.09 -1.47 11.55
C GLN A 65 7.33 -0.62 11.86
N VAL A 66 8.07 -0.93 12.92
CA VAL A 66 9.30 -0.19 13.30
C VAL A 66 10.37 -0.27 12.21
N LEU A 67 10.56 -1.44 11.59
CA LEU A 67 11.51 -1.61 10.50
C LEU A 67 11.11 -0.78 9.27
N VAL A 68 9.83 -0.78 8.90
CA VAL A 68 9.35 -0.02 7.74
C VAL A 68 9.37 1.49 8.01
N GLU A 69 9.04 1.92 9.24
CA GLU A 69 9.16 3.32 9.66
C GLU A 69 10.60 3.82 9.60
N ASN A 70 11.57 2.98 9.99
CA ASN A 70 12.99 3.33 9.90
C ASN A 70 13.45 3.65 8.47
N ILE A 71 12.82 3.02 7.48
CA ILE A 71 13.15 3.21 6.05
C ILE A 71 12.19 4.15 5.31
N ASN A 72 11.13 4.62 6.00
CA ASN A 72 10.04 5.38 5.40
C ASN A 72 10.52 6.65 4.70
N GLU A 73 11.35 7.45 5.37
CA GLU A 73 11.88 8.67 4.77
C GLU A 73 12.71 8.42 3.52
N GLN A 74 13.49 7.33 3.50
CA GLN A 74 14.32 6.98 2.35
C GLN A 74 13.46 6.57 1.15
N ILE A 75 12.38 5.82 1.39
CA ILE A 75 11.37 5.48 0.38
C ILE A 75 10.68 6.75 -0.12
N LEU A 76 10.11 7.57 0.76
CA LEU A 76 9.31 8.73 0.36
C LEU A 76 10.13 9.82 -0.34
N LYS A 77 11.44 9.94 -0.07
CA LYS A 77 12.35 10.81 -0.84
C LYS A 77 12.42 10.45 -2.32
N LYS A 78 12.12 9.19 -2.67
CA LYS A 78 12.09 8.69 -4.05
C LYS A 78 10.71 8.82 -4.70
N GLN A 79 9.69 9.27 -3.97
CA GLN A 79 8.34 9.45 -4.51
C GLN A 79 8.35 10.53 -5.62
N PRO A 80 7.99 10.18 -6.86
CA PRO A 80 8.09 11.09 -8.01
C PRO A 80 7.19 12.33 -7.95
N SER A 81 6.01 12.16 -7.36
CA SER A 81 4.96 13.17 -7.31
C SER A 81 4.26 13.18 -5.97
N LYS A 82 3.92 14.38 -5.48
CA LYS A 82 3.07 14.58 -4.29
C LYS A 82 1.59 14.26 -4.54
N ASN A 83 1.25 13.78 -5.74
CA ASN A 83 -0.12 13.43 -6.11
C ASN A 83 -0.42 11.93 -5.95
N ALA A 84 0.56 11.16 -5.50
CA ALA A 84 0.38 9.77 -5.14
C ALA A 84 0.24 9.65 -3.61
N PHE A 85 -0.83 8.97 -3.18
CA PHE A 85 -1.29 8.88 -1.80
C PHE A 85 -1.47 7.43 -1.37
N TYR A 86 -1.36 7.21 -0.06
CA TYR A 86 -1.61 5.93 0.58
C TYR A 86 -2.13 6.14 2.01
N SER A 87 -2.81 5.14 2.58
CA SER A 87 -3.31 5.25 3.96
C SER A 87 -2.15 5.28 4.95
N ARG A 88 -2.01 6.43 5.60
CA ARG A 88 -1.07 6.66 6.70
C ARG A 88 -1.86 6.69 7.99
N ASP A 89 -1.74 5.63 8.76
CA ASP A 89 -2.33 5.55 10.08
C ASP A 89 -1.25 6.11 11.00
N LYS A 90 -1.07 7.44 11.00
CA LYS A 90 -0.16 8.03 11.98
C LYS A 90 -0.62 7.53 13.35
N HIS A 91 0.33 6.98 14.10
CA HIS A 91 0.16 6.56 15.50
C HIS A 91 -0.14 7.80 16.36
N SER A 92 -1.29 8.41 16.17
CA SER A 92 -1.93 9.21 17.18
C SER A 92 -2.29 8.20 18.25
N VAL A 93 -1.41 8.08 19.26
CA VAL A 93 -1.68 7.32 20.47
C VAL A 93 -2.79 8.05 21.19
N ALA A 94 -4.02 7.85 20.72
CA ALA A 94 -5.21 8.15 21.47
C ALA A 94 -5.07 7.38 22.78
N LYS A 95 -4.98 8.11 23.89
CA LYS A 95 -5.25 7.51 25.20
C LYS A 95 -6.63 6.83 25.11
N PRO A 96 -6.90 5.74 25.83
CA PRO A 96 -8.17 4.98 25.72
C PRO A 96 -9.45 5.82 25.88
N HIS A 97 -9.33 7.05 26.39
CA HIS A 97 -10.38 8.02 26.69
C HIS A 97 -10.38 9.26 25.76
N SER A 98 -9.47 9.35 24.79
CA SER A 98 -9.42 10.44 23.80
C SER A 98 -9.75 9.90 22.42
N ILE A 99 -10.88 10.30 21.84
CA ILE A 99 -11.25 9.98 20.46
C ILE A 99 -10.54 10.99 19.54
N GLU A 100 -9.20 10.95 19.44
CA GLU A 100 -8.48 11.85 18.54
C GLU A 100 -7.39 11.14 17.70
N ASP A 101 -7.57 11.28 16.38
CA ASP A 101 -6.55 11.60 15.37
C ASP A 101 -5.77 10.54 14.57
N SER A 102 -6.19 9.28 14.50
CA SER A 102 -5.74 8.43 13.36
C SER A 102 -6.56 8.72 12.08
N TYR A 103 -7.86 8.99 12.24
CA TYR A 103 -8.78 9.32 11.15
C TYR A 103 -8.44 10.66 10.46
N PHE A 104 -7.82 11.62 11.17
CA PHE A 104 -7.59 12.97 10.65
C PHE A 104 -6.68 12.99 9.42
N ASN A 105 -5.57 12.24 9.44
CA ASN A 105 -4.61 12.23 8.34
C ASN A 105 -5.16 11.54 7.07
N TRP A 106 -5.88 10.42 7.23
CA TRP A 106 -6.61 9.80 6.12
C TRP A 106 -7.62 10.78 5.51
N HIS A 107 -8.46 11.40 6.34
CA HIS A 107 -9.47 12.35 5.87
C HIS A 107 -8.86 13.56 5.18
N GLU A 108 -7.73 14.08 5.67
CA GLU A 108 -7.01 15.18 5.02
C GLU A 108 -6.41 14.77 3.67
N GLN A 109 -5.74 13.62 3.58
CA GLN A 109 -5.20 13.12 2.32
C GLN A 109 -6.33 12.86 1.31
N TRP A 110 -7.44 12.29 1.76
CA TRP A 110 -8.62 12.07 0.94
C TRP A 110 -9.22 13.39 0.45
N LYS A 111 -9.40 14.39 1.33
CA LYS A 111 -9.86 15.74 0.94
C LYS A 111 -8.92 16.39 -0.08
N ARG A 112 -7.60 16.23 0.07
CA ARG A 112 -6.61 16.74 -0.89
C ARG A 112 -6.72 16.05 -2.24
N LEU A 113 -6.92 14.73 -2.25
CA LEU A 113 -7.16 13.97 -3.48
C LEU A 113 -8.44 14.42 -4.17
N GLN A 114 -9.55 14.52 -3.43
CA GLN A 114 -10.84 14.98 -3.95
C GLN A 114 -10.75 16.38 -4.55
N LYS A 115 -10.06 17.31 -3.87
CA LYS A 115 -9.82 18.66 -4.39
C LYS A 115 -9.05 18.64 -5.70
N LYS A 116 -8.04 17.77 -5.85
CA LYS A 116 -7.30 17.64 -7.12
C LYS A 116 -8.14 17.08 -8.24
N ILE A 117 -8.94 16.04 -7.96
CA ILE A 117 -9.87 15.48 -8.94
C ILE A 117 -10.86 16.56 -9.40
N TYR A 118 -11.36 17.39 -8.48
CA TYR A 118 -12.22 18.51 -8.81
C TYR A 118 -11.52 19.52 -9.72
N ASN A 119 -10.29 19.93 -9.41
CA ASN A 119 -9.53 20.84 -10.25
C ASN A 119 -9.31 20.27 -11.67
N PHE A 120 -9.09 18.95 -11.81
CA PHE A 120 -8.98 18.33 -13.13
C PHE A 120 -10.28 18.44 -13.93
N ASN A 121 -11.45 18.38 -13.29
CA ASN A 121 -12.72 18.56 -13.99
C ASN A 121 -12.87 19.98 -14.58
N GLU A 122 -12.27 20.99 -13.96
CA GLU A 122 -12.33 22.38 -14.43
C GLU A 122 -11.26 22.66 -15.50
N GLU A 123 -10.04 22.16 -15.28
CA GLU A 123 -8.85 22.49 -16.06
C GLU A 123 -8.62 21.58 -17.28
N LYS A 124 -9.14 20.36 -17.27
CA LYS A 124 -8.92 19.34 -18.30
C LYS A 124 -10.20 19.02 -19.07
N GLU A 125 -10.06 18.51 -20.28
CA GLU A 125 -11.22 18.12 -21.10
C GLU A 125 -11.69 16.69 -20.80
N TYR A 126 -10.77 15.81 -20.41
CA TYR A 126 -11.06 14.40 -20.17
C TYR A 126 -10.46 13.95 -18.83
N ILE A 127 -11.18 13.05 -18.16
CA ILE A 127 -10.70 12.32 -17.00
C ILE A 127 -10.65 10.83 -17.30
N VAL A 128 -9.50 10.23 -17.06
CA VAL A 128 -9.34 8.78 -17.02
C VAL A 128 -9.43 8.32 -15.57
N VAL A 129 -10.27 7.32 -15.31
CA VAL A 129 -10.32 6.61 -14.02
C VAL A 129 -9.98 5.14 -14.29
N THR A 130 -9.05 4.58 -13.52
CA THR A 130 -8.64 3.17 -13.64
C THR A 130 -8.17 2.64 -12.29
N ASP A 131 -8.09 1.31 -12.15
CA ASP A 131 -7.45 0.63 -11.02
C ASP A 131 -6.63 -0.57 -11.51
N LEU A 132 -5.90 -1.20 -10.58
CA LEU A 132 -5.11 -2.40 -10.87
C LEU A 132 -5.85 -3.69 -10.48
N THR A 133 -5.73 -4.70 -11.32
CA THR A 133 -6.36 -6.00 -11.06
C THR A 133 -5.56 -6.80 -10.03
N ASN A 134 -6.24 -7.24 -8.96
CA ASN A 134 -5.66 -8.06 -7.88
C ASN A 134 -4.32 -7.52 -7.36
N TYR A 135 -4.22 -6.19 -7.19
CA TYR A 135 -2.94 -5.50 -7.03
C TYR A 135 -1.97 -6.17 -6.05
N TYR A 136 -2.37 -6.31 -4.79
CA TYR A 136 -1.55 -6.91 -3.74
C TYR A 136 -1.10 -8.34 -4.09
N ASP A 137 -2.02 -9.16 -4.61
CA ASP A 137 -1.75 -10.56 -4.97
C ASP A 137 -0.81 -10.68 -6.19
N SER A 138 -0.77 -9.66 -7.04
CA SER A 138 0.06 -9.63 -8.27
C SER A 138 1.49 -9.14 -8.03
N ILE A 139 1.78 -8.47 -6.91
CA ILE A 139 3.13 -7.93 -6.62
C ILE A 139 4.15 -9.09 -6.51
N ASP A 140 5.19 -9.05 -7.34
CA ASP A 140 6.36 -9.91 -7.22
C ASP A 140 7.29 -9.39 -6.12
N LEU A 141 7.55 -10.20 -5.11
CA LEU A 141 8.31 -9.77 -3.94
C LEU A 141 9.81 -9.67 -4.21
N ASN A 142 10.33 -10.38 -5.21
CA ASN A 142 11.72 -10.18 -5.63
C ASN A 142 11.88 -8.83 -6.32
N GLU A 143 10.91 -8.45 -7.17
CA GLU A 143 10.91 -7.13 -7.82
C GLU A 143 10.74 -6.00 -6.79
N LEU A 144 9.83 -6.17 -5.83
CA LEU A 144 9.69 -5.21 -4.73
C LEU A 144 10.99 -5.10 -3.92
N ARG A 145 11.68 -6.21 -3.65
CA ARG A 145 12.99 -6.20 -2.96
C ARG A 145 14.02 -5.41 -3.76
N LYS A 146 14.09 -5.60 -5.08
CA LYS A 146 14.98 -4.84 -5.97
C LYS A 146 14.68 -3.35 -5.94
N VAL A 147 13.41 -2.96 -5.97
CA VAL A 147 12.98 -1.56 -5.83
C VAL A 147 13.53 -0.97 -4.53
N LEU A 148 13.34 -1.62 -3.39
CA LEU A 148 13.87 -1.11 -2.11
C LEU A 148 15.40 -1.10 -2.06
N THR A 149 16.06 -2.11 -2.62
CA THR A 149 17.53 -2.20 -2.64
C THR A 149 18.15 -1.09 -3.50
N SER A 150 17.42 -0.58 -4.50
CA SER A 150 17.86 0.55 -5.33
C SER A 150 17.89 1.89 -4.56
N TYR A 151 17.25 1.96 -3.39
CA TYR A 151 17.18 3.18 -2.60
C TYR A 151 18.41 3.32 -1.69
N THR A 152 19.18 4.37 -1.94
CA THR A 152 20.38 4.72 -1.17
C THR A 152 20.05 4.95 0.31
N GLY A 153 20.82 4.31 1.20
CA GLY A 153 20.75 4.53 2.65
C GLY A 153 19.93 3.48 3.42
N ILE A 154 19.25 2.57 2.74
CA ILE A 154 18.60 1.42 3.38
C ILE A 154 19.64 0.30 3.55
N LYS A 155 19.80 -0.20 4.78
CA LYS A 155 20.69 -1.34 5.05
C LYS A 155 20.06 -2.64 4.54
N GLU A 156 20.82 -3.45 3.81
CA GLU A 156 20.32 -4.71 3.24
C GLU A 156 19.76 -5.67 4.32
N VAL A 157 20.41 -5.75 5.48
CA VAL A 157 19.92 -6.55 6.63
C VAL A 157 18.51 -6.15 7.07
N VAL A 158 18.16 -4.86 6.99
CA VAL A 158 16.80 -4.38 7.33
C VAL A 158 15.80 -4.84 6.27
N ILE A 159 16.19 -4.76 4.98
CA ILE A 159 15.38 -5.26 3.87
C ILE A 159 15.14 -6.76 4.05
N ASP A 160 16.19 -7.53 4.33
CA ASP A 160 16.09 -8.98 4.50
C ASP A 160 15.16 -9.37 5.63
N LEU A 161 15.23 -8.66 6.78
CA LEU A 161 14.32 -8.90 7.89
C LEU A 161 12.87 -8.53 7.54
N ILE A 162 12.63 -7.43 6.83
CA ILE A 162 11.30 -7.04 6.33
C ILE A 162 10.72 -8.15 5.43
N PHE A 163 11.51 -8.63 4.46
CA PHE A 163 11.06 -9.67 3.52
C PHE A 163 10.91 -11.03 4.18
N LYS A 164 11.73 -11.36 5.19
CA LYS A 164 11.55 -12.55 6.01
C LYS A 164 10.21 -12.52 6.74
N ILE A 165 9.86 -11.37 7.34
CA ILE A 165 8.57 -11.20 8.00
C ILE A 165 7.41 -11.33 7.02
N ILE A 166 7.49 -10.67 5.85
CA ILE A 166 6.48 -10.80 4.79
C ILE A 166 6.29 -12.26 4.39
N GLU A 167 7.38 -12.99 4.15
CA GLU A 167 7.33 -14.41 3.79
C GLU A 167 6.67 -15.28 4.85
N ASP A 168 6.95 -15.03 6.12
CA ASP A 168 6.42 -15.85 7.21
C ASP A 168 4.95 -15.54 7.52
N ILE A 169 4.51 -14.29 7.35
CA ILE A 169 3.10 -13.92 7.53
C ILE A 169 2.24 -14.19 6.30
N SER A 170 2.84 -14.31 5.11
CA SER A 170 2.11 -14.58 3.88
C SER A 170 1.30 -15.87 3.98
N TRP A 171 0.10 -15.85 3.39
CA TRP A 171 -0.73 -17.05 3.29
C TRP A 171 -0.05 -18.11 2.42
N LYS A 172 0.21 -19.26 3.02
CA LYS A 172 0.75 -20.46 2.36
C LYS A 172 -0.34 -21.53 2.39
N PRO A 173 -0.97 -21.86 1.25
CA PRO A 173 -1.96 -22.92 1.20
C PRO A 173 -1.31 -24.27 1.50
N ASP A 174 -1.75 -24.92 2.57
CA ASP A 174 -1.34 -26.26 3.01
C ASP A 174 0.19 -26.43 3.09
N TYR A 175 0.76 -27.20 2.15
CA TYR A 175 2.18 -27.52 2.04
C TYR A 175 2.82 -26.93 0.78
N LEU A 176 2.11 -26.00 0.12
CA LEU A 176 2.63 -25.41 -1.11
C LEU A 176 3.84 -24.52 -0.80
N PRO A 177 4.86 -24.55 -1.69
CA PRO A 177 6.03 -23.70 -1.52
C PRO A 177 5.61 -22.23 -1.58
N TYR A 178 6.39 -21.39 -0.91
CA TYR A 178 6.17 -19.95 -0.96
C TYR A 178 6.33 -19.44 -2.40
N SER A 179 5.28 -18.83 -2.94
CA SER A 179 5.23 -18.35 -4.32
C SER A 179 6.12 -17.13 -4.57
N ARG A 180 6.59 -16.44 -3.51
CA ARG A 180 7.27 -15.13 -3.57
C ARG A 180 6.48 -14.08 -4.37
N ARG A 181 5.17 -14.28 -4.48
CA ARG A 181 4.22 -13.40 -5.15
C ARG A 181 3.03 -13.19 -4.25
N GLY A 182 2.55 -11.97 -4.22
CA GLY A 182 1.46 -11.56 -3.36
C GLY A 182 1.99 -10.93 -2.09
N LEU A 183 1.88 -9.61 -2.00
CA LEU A 183 2.09 -8.89 -0.76
C LEU A 183 0.88 -9.15 0.16
N PRO A 184 1.08 -9.62 1.41
CA PRO A 184 -0.03 -9.98 2.29
C PRO A 184 -0.91 -8.76 2.55
N THR A 185 -2.22 -8.88 2.33
CA THR A 185 -3.13 -7.78 2.65
C THR A 185 -3.34 -7.72 4.17
N THR A 186 -2.75 -6.71 4.80
CA THR A 186 -2.86 -6.47 6.24
C THR A 186 -3.38 -5.05 6.52
N ASN A 187 -3.76 -4.80 7.76
CA ASN A 187 -4.07 -3.45 8.22
C ASN A 187 -2.83 -2.66 8.66
N ILE A 188 -1.62 -3.20 8.48
CA ILE A 188 -0.37 -2.55 8.90
C ILE A 188 0.06 -1.51 7.86
N GLU A 189 0.42 -0.31 8.30
CA GLU A 189 0.86 0.77 7.42
C GLU A 189 2.11 0.41 6.62
N GLY A 190 3.06 -0.31 7.24
CA GLY A 190 4.28 -0.70 6.55
C GLY A 190 4.03 -1.44 5.23
N VAL A 191 3.06 -2.36 5.19
CA VAL A 191 2.70 -3.11 3.97
C VAL A 191 2.18 -2.16 2.89
N ARG A 192 1.37 -1.19 3.31
CA ARG A 192 0.80 -0.16 2.43
C ARG A 192 1.88 0.74 1.84
N LEU A 193 2.88 1.14 2.63
CA LEU A 193 4.01 1.91 2.11
C LEU A 193 4.84 1.11 1.09
N LEU A 194 5.09 -0.17 1.37
CA LEU A 194 5.79 -1.04 0.43
C LEU A 194 5.03 -1.16 -0.90
N ALA A 195 3.73 -1.45 -0.84
CA ALA A 195 2.85 -1.46 -2.01
C ALA A 195 2.85 -0.11 -2.73
N HIS A 196 2.83 1.01 -2.00
CA HIS A 196 2.85 2.34 -2.60
C HIS A 196 4.14 2.62 -3.38
N SER A 197 5.28 2.19 -2.84
CA SER A 197 6.60 2.40 -3.46
C SER A 197 6.82 1.61 -4.75
N PHE A 198 6.14 0.47 -4.90
CA PHE A 198 6.19 -0.34 -6.11
C PHE A 198 5.63 0.37 -7.36
N LEU A 199 4.78 1.38 -7.17
CA LEU A 199 4.13 2.13 -8.26
C LEU A 199 4.84 3.45 -8.61
N PHE A 200 6.01 3.73 -8.03
CA PHE A 200 6.73 4.98 -8.32
C PHE A 200 7.12 5.10 -9.79
N GLU A 201 7.50 4.02 -10.46
CA GLU A 201 7.84 4.11 -11.90
C GLU A 201 6.65 4.58 -12.74
N ILE A 202 5.44 4.12 -12.40
CA ILE A 202 4.20 4.57 -13.05
C ILE A 202 3.92 6.03 -12.71
N ASP A 203 4.16 6.46 -11.47
CA ASP A 203 3.98 7.85 -11.07
C ASP A 203 4.88 8.81 -11.88
N GLU A 204 6.11 8.41 -12.18
CA GLU A 204 7.03 9.23 -12.98
C GLU A 204 6.55 9.33 -14.44
N VAL A 205 6.09 8.22 -15.04
CA VAL A 205 5.49 8.23 -16.39
C VAL A 205 4.26 9.13 -16.44
N LEU A 206 3.34 8.96 -15.48
CA LEU A 206 2.12 9.77 -15.39
C LEU A 206 2.46 11.25 -15.23
N LYS A 207 3.40 11.58 -14.33
CA LYS A 207 3.87 12.95 -14.11
C LYS A 207 4.38 13.57 -15.40
N GLN A 208 5.21 12.87 -16.16
CA GLN A 208 5.77 13.38 -17.41
C GLN A 208 4.71 13.58 -18.49
N LYS A 209 3.82 12.60 -18.68
CA LYS A 209 2.80 12.60 -19.75
C LYS A 209 1.66 13.59 -19.54
N THR A 210 1.36 13.89 -18.28
CA THR A 210 0.16 14.66 -17.90
C THR A 210 0.53 16.02 -17.31
N ASN A 211 1.83 16.39 -17.31
CA ASN A 211 2.33 17.54 -16.58
C ASN A 211 1.90 17.52 -15.10
N ASN A 212 2.02 16.34 -14.49
CA ASN A 212 1.61 16.06 -13.12
C ASN A 212 0.09 16.21 -12.85
N SER A 213 -0.76 16.22 -13.87
CA SER A 213 -2.22 16.19 -13.75
C SER A 213 -2.76 14.77 -13.55
N PHE A 214 -2.31 14.09 -12.49
CA PHE A 214 -2.90 12.83 -12.03
C PHE A 214 -3.02 12.82 -10.52
N THR A 215 -3.83 11.91 -9.99
CA THR A 215 -3.84 11.52 -8.59
C THR A 215 -3.93 10.02 -8.48
N ARG A 216 -3.18 9.43 -7.55
CA ARG A 216 -3.22 7.99 -7.27
C ARG A 216 -3.48 7.75 -5.80
N TRP A 217 -4.42 6.86 -5.49
CA TRP A 217 -4.61 6.30 -4.16
C TRP A 217 -4.35 4.80 -4.23
N MET A 218 -3.19 4.33 -3.77
CA MET A 218 -2.78 2.95 -3.97
C MET A 218 -2.88 2.52 -5.43
N ASP A 219 -3.76 1.57 -5.75
CA ASP A 219 -4.05 1.06 -7.08
C ASP A 219 -5.08 1.89 -7.85
N ASP A 220 -5.87 2.74 -7.19
CA ASP A 220 -6.84 3.62 -7.85
C ASP A 220 -6.12 4.84 -8.45
N ILE A 221 -6.28 5.08 -9.75
CA ILE A 221 -5.60 6.14 -10.50
C ILE A 221 -6.65 6.99 -11.23
N THR A 222 -6.55 8.30 -11.05
CA THR A 222 -7.32 9.31 -11.79
C THR A 222 -6.36 10.23 -12.54
N ILE A 223 -6.60 10.46 -13.83
CA ILE A 223 -5.70 11.23 -14.71
C ILE A 223 -6.52 12.29 -15.44
N GLY A 224 -6.09 13.55 -15.39
CA GLY A 224 -6.65 14.63 -16.17
C GLY A 224 -5.83 14.89 -17.43
N VAL A 225 -6.47 14.91 -18.60
CA VAL A 225 -5.82 15.08 -19.91
C VAL A 225 -6.62 15.99 -20.83
N ASP A 226 -5.94 16.61 -21.79
CA ASP A 226 -6.51 17.65 -22.66
C ASP A 226 -7.13 17.08 -23.94
N SER A 227 -6.93 15.80 -24.23
CA SER A 227 -7.56 15.14 -25.38
C SER A 227 -7.78 13.65 -25.16
N LYS A 228 -8.79 13.09 -25.84
CA LYS A 228 -9.03 11.64 -25.86
C LYS A 228 -7.84 10.86 -26.42
N LYS A 229 -7.08 11.44 -27.36
CA LYS A 229 -5.86 10.83 -27.90
C LYS A 229 -4.80 10.68 -26.80
N GLN A 230 -4.53 11.75 -26.06
CA GLN A 230 -3.59 11.72 -24.93
C GLN A 230 -4.04 10.72 -23.85
N ALA A 231 -5.35 10.61 -23.59
CA ALA A 231 -5.90 9.62 -22.68
C ALA A 231 -5.51 8.19 -23.09
N ILE A 232 -5.75 7.82 -24.35
CA ILE A 232 -5.46 6.49 -24.89
C ILE A 232 -3.96 6.21 -24.88
N GLU A 233 -3.14 7.17 -25.31
CA GLU A 233 -1.67 7.03 -25.30
C GLU A 233 -1.15 6.82 -23.88
N THR A 234 -1.64 7.61 -22.91
CA THR A 234 -1.25 7.49 -21.50
C THR A 234 -1.63 6.12 -20.93
N ILE A 235 -2.85 5.65 -21.19
CA ILE A 235 -3.32 4.32 -20.74
C ILE A 235 -2.46 3.21 -21.35
N SER A 236 -2.14 3.30 -22.64
CA SER A 236 -1.32 2.29 -23.33
C SER A 236 0.06 2.19 -22.71
N GLU A 237 0.71 3.33 -22.46
CA GLU A 237 2.08 3.37 -21.94
C GLU A 237 2.16 2.88 -20.49
N ILE A 238 1.23 3.30 -19.62
CA ILE A 238 1.19 2.75 -18.25
C ILE A 238 0.85 1.25 -18.28
N SER A 239 0.00 0.79 -19.22
CA SER A 239 -0.32 -0.63 -19.35
C SER A 239 0.92 -1.44 -19.71
N ASP A 240 1.72 -0.98 -20.66
CA ASP A 240 2.94 -1.67 -21.08
C ASP A 240 4.00 -1.65 -19.97
N MET A 241 4.14 -0.54 -19.25
CA MET A 241 5.02 -0.47 -18.07
C MET A 241 4.57 -1.43 -16.96
N LEU A 242 3.27 -1.48 -16.65
CA LEU A 242 2.70 -2.39 -15.64
C LEU A 242 2.94 -3.86 -16.00
N LYS A 243 2.83 -4.23 -17.29
CA LYS A 243 3.11 -5.60 -17.76
C LYS A 243 4.54 -6.03 -17.43
N SER A 244 5.52 -5.13 -17.54
CA SER A 244 6.92 -5.43 -17.19
C SER A 244 7.10 -5.79 -15.70
N ARG A 245 6.17 -5.37 -14.85
CA ARG A 245 6.13 -5.64 -13.40
C ARG A 245 5.15 -6.76 -13.01
N GLY A 246 4.55 -7.45 -13.99
CA GLY A 246 3.53 -8.48 -13.73
C GLY A 246 2.19 -7.91 -13.23
N LEU A 247 1.94 -6.61 -13.43
CA LEU A 247 0.71 -5.92 -13.07
C LEU A 247 -0.16 -5.69 -14.31
N ALA A 248 -1.46 -5.48 -14.09
CA ALA A 248 -2.41 -5.17 -15.16
C ALA A 248 -3.47 -4.17 -14.69
N LEU A 249 -3.85 -3.26 -15.60
CA LEU A 249 -5.03 -2.42 -15.43
C LEU A 249 -6.29 -3.29 -15.41
N ASN A 250 -7.29 -2.87 -14.67
CA ASN A 250 -8.61 -3.50 -14.69
C ASN A 250 -9.47 -2.87 -15.79
N LEU A 251 -9.67 -3.60 -16.87
CA LEU A 251 -10.43 -3.12 -18.02
C LEU A 251 -11.86 -2.72 -17.65
N SER A 252 -12.50 -3.41 -16.68
CA SER A 252 -13.89 -3.13 -16.30
C SER A 252 -14.08 -1.80 -15.57
N LYS A 253 -13.02 -1.31 -14.93
CA LYS A 253 -13.01 -0.04 -14.19
C LYS A 253 -12.23 1.06 -14.90
N THR A 254 -11.58 0.75 -16.00
CA THR A 254 -10.86 1.72 -16.83
C THR A 254 -11.84 2.44 -17.74
N ASN A 255 -12.06 3.73 -17.49
CA ASN A 255 -13.01 4.55 -18.25
C ASN A 255 -12.42 5.93 -18.56
N ILE A 256 -12.83 6.49 -19.69
CA ILE A 256 -12.51 7.85 -20.12
C ILE A 256 -13.81 8.65 -20.12
N TYR A 257 -13.87 9.68 -19.28
CA TYR A 257 -15.01 10.58 -19.13
C TYR A 257 -14.70 11.95 -19.72
N ASN A 258 -15.73 12.65 -20.21
CA ASN A 258 -15.62 14.08 -20.43
C ASN A 258 -15.66 14.77 -19.06
N ALA A 259 -14.72 15.67 -18.82
CA ALA A 259 -14.62 16.45 -17.59
C ALA A 259 -15.76 17.47 -17.46
N ARG A 260 -16.23 17.99 -18.61
CA ARG A 260 -17.39 18.88 -18.71
C ARG A 260 -18.61 18.10 -19.19
N PRO A 261 -19.79 18.35 -18.62
CA PRO A 261 -21.04 17.90 -19.23
C PRO A 261 -21.07 18.41 -20.67
N VAL A 262 -21.39 17.53 -21.61
CA VAL A 262 -21.77 17.96 -22.96
C VAL A 262 -23.17 18.55 -22.81
N ASP A 263 -23.30 19.86 -23.06
CA ASP A 263 -24.59 20.55 -23.11
C ASP A 263 -25.55 19.90 -24.13
#